data_AF-A0A358NCB6-F1
#
_entry.id   AF-A0A358NCB6-F1
#
_cell.length_a   1.000
_cell.length_b   1.000
_cell.length_c   1.000
_cell.angle_alpha   90.00
_cell.angle_beta   90.00
_cell.angle_gamma   90.00
#
_symmetry.space_group_name_H-M   'P 1'
#
loop_
_entity.id
_entity.type
_entity.pdbx_description
1 polymer ?
#
loop_
_entity_poly.entity_id
_entity_poly.type
_entity_poly.pdbx_seq_one_letter_code
_entity_poly.pdbx_strand_id
1 'polypeptide(L)'
;VVGGTLIAGLIAISVVMCYAFYPSREECLKEITFIRADALSGVTSGDYEHAKFWIPRWDEWSRRMEVGVYLRKGEITPYQRMQGFLLRQKLDLLEHELEHENKDEKALKVLVKELIDTNTRWITAYRKPYQAGNRN
;
A
#
# COMPACT_ATOMS: atom_id res chain seq x y z
N VAL A 1 2.84 41.08 15.49
CA VAL A 1 1.76 40.48 14.66
C VAL A 1 2.32 39.74 13.44
N VAL A 2 3.10 40.39 12.56
CA VAL A 2 3.66 39.78 11.33
C VAL A 2 4.40 38.45 11.56
N GLY A 3 5.29 38.38 12.55
CA GLY A 3 6.02 37.13 12.86
C GLY A 3 5.10 35.97 13.26
N GLY A 4 4.06 36.25 14.04
CA GLY A 4 3.06 35.25 14.42
C GLY A 4 2.26 34.74 13.22
N THR A 5 1.90 35.64 12.29
CA THR A 5 1.21 35.29 11.05
C THR A 5 2.06 34.39 10.16
N LEU A 6 3.36 34.67 10.03
CA LEU A 6 4.28 33.83 9.23
C LEU A 6 4.43 32.42 9.81
N ILE A 7 4.59 32.29 11.14
CA ILE A 7 4.69 30.99 11.80
C ILE A 7 3.39 30.20 11.62
N ALA A 8 2.24 30.84 11.84
CA ALA A 8 0.94 30.19 11.64
C ALA A 8 0.76 29.70 10.19
N GLY A 9 1.19 30.50 9.21
CA GLY A 9 1.18 30.13 7.80
C GLY A 9 2.03 28.90 7.51
N LEU A 10 3.26 28.84 8.04
CA LEU A 10 4.14 27.68 7.87
C LEU A 10 3.56 26.41 8.49
N ILE A 11 2.97 26.51 9.67
CA ILE A 11 2.30 25.37 10.33
C ILE A 11 1.12 24.90 9.48
N ALA A 12 0.27 25.81 9.00
CA ALA A 12 -0.87 25.47 8.16
C ALA A 12 -0.43 24.75 6.87
N ILE A 13 0.58 25.27 6.17
CA ILE A 13 1.13 24.66 4.95
C ILE A 13 1.70 23.28 5.24
N SER A 14 2.46 23.12 6.33
CA SER A 14 3.03 21.84 6.74
C SER A 14 1.94 20.78 6.94
N VAL A 15 0.86 21.12 7.66
CA VAL A 15 -0.28 20.22 7.88
C VAL A 15 -0.93 19.86 6.54
N VAL A 16 -1.20 20.84 5.67
CA VAL A 16 -1.79 20.58 4.35
C VAL A 16 -0.91 19.64 3.52
N MET A 17 0.41 19.85 3.53
CA MET A 17 1.36 19.01 2.82
C MET A 17 1.38 17.57 3.36
N CYS A 18 1.24 17.36 4.68
CA CYS A 18 1.10 16.02 5.24
C CYS A 18 -0.15 15.29 4.70
N TYR A 19 -1.29 15.98 4.62
CA TYR A 19 -2.53 15.39 4.08
C TYR A 19 -2.48 15.15 2.57
N ALA A 20 -1.74 15.97 1.82
CA ALA A 20 -1.49 15.77 0.40
C ALA A 20 -0.51 14.61 0.15
N PHE A 21 0.55 14.50 0.96
CA PHE A 21 1.52 13.41 0.85
C PHE A 21 0.97 12.08 1.36
N TYR A 22 0.01 12.07 2.28
CA TYR A 22 -0.69 10.86 2.73
C TYR A 22 -2.19 10.95 2.38
N PRO A 23 -2.55 10.60 1.13
CA PRO A 23 -3.92 10.72 0.63
C PRO A 23 -4.92 9.89 1.44
N SER A 24 -6.21 10.13 1.17
CA SER A 24 -7.27 9.35 1.78
C SER A 24 -7.19 7.88 1.36
N ARG A 25 -7.83 7.01 2.15
CA ARG A 25 -7.95 5.59 1.82
C ARG A 25 -8.49 5.38 0.41
N GLU A 26 -9.52 6.12 0.05
CA GLU A 26 -10.23 6.03 -1.23
C GLU A 26 -9.30 6.39 -2.39
N GLU A 27 -8.53 7.47 -2.26
CA GLU A 27 -7.54 7.90 -3.26
C GLU A 27 -6.41 6.88 -3.41
N CYS A 28 -5.85 6.40 -2.29
CA CYS A 28 -4.81 5.37 -2.34
C CYS A 28 -5.31 4.07 -2.99
N LEU A 29 -6.52 3.60 -2.65
CA LEU A 29 -7.09 2.39 -3.25
C LEU A 29 -7.37 2.56 -4.75
N LYS A 30 -7.75 3.76 -5.18
CA LYS A 30 -7.91 4.10 -6.59
C LYS A 30 -6.57 3.99 -7.32
N GLU A 31 -5.52 4.61 -6.78
CA GLU A 31 -4.19 4.56 -7.39
C GLU A 31 -3.61 3.14 -7.43
N ILE A 32 -3.72 2.40 -6.32
CA ILE A 32 -3.28 1.01 -6.22
C ILE A 32 -4.00 0.11 -7.23
N THR A 33 -5.20 0.49 -7.70
CA THR A 33 -5.88 -0.24 -8.76
C THR A 33 -5.14 -0.20 -10.09
N PHE A 34 -4.53 0.93 -10.43
CA PHE A 34 -3.70 1.04 -11.62
C PHE A 34 -2.35 0.35 -11.41
N ILE A 35 -1.67 0.68 -10.30
CA ILE A 35 -0.37 0.09 -9.96
C ILE A 35 -0.40 -1.44 -9.99
N ARG A 36 -1.43 -2.07 -9.40
CA ARG A 36 -1.53 -3.54 -9.41
C ARG A 36 -1.78 -4.10 -10.82
N ALA A 37 -2.52 -3.37 -11.66
CA ALA A 37 -2.77 -3.82 -13.02
C ALA A 37 -1.47 -3.80 -13.83
N ASP A 38 -0.70 -2.72 -13.72
CA ASP A 38 0.61 -2.60 -14.38
C ASP A 38 1.62 -3.63 -13.86
N ALA A 39 1.76 -3.75 -12.53
CA ALA A 39 2.65 -4.74 -11.92
C ALA A 39 2.32 -6.18 -12.33
N LEU A 40 1.05 -6.58 -12.22
CA LEU A 40 0.64 -7.96 -12.53
C LEU A 40 0.68 -8.23 -14.03
N SER A 41 0.31 -7.25 -14.88
CA SER A 41 0.39 -7.41 -16.32
C SER A 41 1.84 -7.66 -16.76
N GLY A 42 2.81 -6.89 -16.23
CA GLY A 42 4.24 -7.10 -16.48
C GLY A 42 4.72 -8.49 -16.07
N VAL A 43 4.30 -9.00 -14.91
CA VAL A 43 4.65 -10.38 -14.50
C VAL A 43 4.05 -11.42 -15.44
N THR A 44 2.78 -11.25 -15.83
CA THR A 44 2.09 -12.24 -16.70
C THR A 44 2.55 -12.21 -18.15
N SER A 45 2.98 -11.06 -18.67
CA SER A 45 3.46 -10.90 -20.04
C SER A 45 4.95 -11.23 -20.21
N GLY A 46 5.67 -11.39 -19.10
CA GLY A 46 7.13 -11.57 -19.10
C GLY A 46 7.92 -10.26 -19.20
N ASP A 47 7.25 -9.10 -19.19
CA ASP A 47 7.89 -7.79 -19.08
C ASP A 47 8.28 -7.51 -17.61
N TYR A 48 9.32 -8.21 -17.16
CA TYR A 48 9.75 -8.18 -15.77
C TYR A 48 10.37 -6.84 -15.36
N GLU A 49 10.95 -6.08 -16.29
CA GLU A 49 11.46 -4.75 -15.98
C GLU A 49 10.32 -3.77 -15.69
N HIS A 50 9.21 -3.87 -16.44
CA HIS A 50 7.99 -3.14 -16.11
C HIS A 50 7.43 -3.54 -14.74
N ALA A 51 7.40 -4.85 -14.43
CA ALA A 51 6.93 -5.34 -13.14
C ALA A 51 7.79 -4.83 -11.97
N LYS A 52 9.13 -4.91 -12.10
CA LYS A 52 10.10 -4.40 -11.11
C LYS A 52 9.96 -2.91 -10.84
N PHE A 53 9.51 -2.13 -11.82
CA PHE A 53 9.23 -0.71 -11.60
C PHE A 53 7.98 -0.49 -10.73
N TRP A 54 6.91 -1.25 -10.97
CA TRP A 54 5.62 -1.02 -10.32
C TRP A 54 5.45 -1.73 -8.97
N ILE A 55 6.14 -2.86 -8.74
CA ILE A 55 6.06 -3.61 -7.47
C ILE A 55 6.49 -2.75 -6.26
N PRO A 56 7.65 -2.05 -6.27
CA PRO A 56 8.05 -1.16 -5.18
C PRO A 56 7.06 -0.01 -4.98
N ARG A 57 6.45 0.47 -6.08
CA ARG A 57 5.44 1.53 -6.01
C ARG A 57 4.15 1.04 -5.35
N TRP A 58 3.80 -0.22 -5.52
CA TRP A 58 2.70 -0.83 -4.79
C TRP A 58 2.99 -0.86 -3.28
N ASP A 59 4.19 -1.27 -2.86
CA ASP A 59 4.61 -1.23 -1.45
C ASP A 59 4.51 0.19 -0.89
N GLU A 60 5.08 1.18 -1.57
CA GLU A 60 5.05 2.59 -1.17
C GLU A 60 3.62 3.09 -0.93
N TRP A 61 2.73 2.87 -1.90
CA TRP A 61 1.33 3.30 -1.78
C TRP A 61 0.56 2.53 -0.71
N SER A 62 0.93 1.28 -0.43
CA SER A 62 0.36 0.52 0.69
C SER A 62 0.68 1.17 2.04
N ARG A 63 1.92 1.66 2.21
CA ARG A 63 2.38 2.36 3.42
C ARG A 63 1.72 3.74 3.53
N ARG A 64 1.64 4.49 2.42
CA ARG A 64 0.96 5.79 2.38
C ARG A 64 -0.51 5.68 2.75
N MET A 65 -1.18 4.61 2.33
CA MET A 65 -2.57 4.35 2.72
C MET A 65 -2.70 4.09 4.23
N GLU A 66 -1.82 3.30 4.83
CA GLU A 66 -1.83 3.03 6.28
C GLU A 66 -1.64 4.33 7.09
N VAL A 67 -0.68 5.17 6.71
CA VAL A 67 -0.48 6.48 7.34
C VAL A 67 -1.65 7.42 7.08
N GLY A 68 -2.17 7.47 5.85
CA GLY A 68 -3.31 8.32 5.49
C GLY A 68 -4.59 7.98 6.26
N VAL A 69 -4.80 6.70 6.57
CA VAL A 69 -5.89 6.26 7.44
C VAL A 69 -5.62 6.69 8.89
N TYR A 70 -4.40 6.51 9.40
CA TYR A 70 -4.03 6.92 10.75
C TYR A 70 -4.22 8.44 10.96
N LEU A 71 -3.80 9.28 10.02
CA LEU A 71 -3.96 10.74 10.11
C LEU A 71 -5.43 11.17 10.23
N ARG A 72 -6.35 10.44 9.58
CA ARG A 72 -7.78 10.81 9.52
C ARG A 72 -8.62 10.16 10.61
N LYS A 73 -8.27 8.96 11.06
CA LYS A 73 -9.02 8.20 12.07
C LYS A 73 -8.38 8.19 13.45
N GLY A 74 -7.10 8.53 13.54
CA GLY A 74 -6.31 8.44 14.77
C GLY A 74 -5.87 7.03 15.14
N GLU A 75 -6.27 6.00 14.40
CA GLU A 75 -5.97 4.60 14.71
C GLU A 75 -5.85 3.71 13.47
N ILE A 76 -5.07 2.63 13.62
CA ILE A 76 -4.98 1.48 12.71
C ILE A 76 -5.10 0.23 13.56
N THR A 77 -6.06 -0.64 13.24
CA THR A 77 -6.24 -1.86 14.03
C THR A 77 -5.06 -2.82 13.85
N PRO A 78 -4.74 -3.67 14.85
CA PRO A 78 -3.69 -4.67 14.70
C PRO A 78 -3.88 -5.57 13.47
N TYR A 79 -5.14 -5.90 13.14
CA TYR A 79 -5.48 -6.67 11.96
C TYR A 79 -5.13 -5.91 10.66
N GLN A 80 -5.48 -4.63 10.56
CA GLN A 80 -5.12 -3.80 9.40
C GLN A 80 -3.60 -3.68 9.20
N ARG A 81 -2.86 -3.44 10.29
CA ARG A 81 -1.39 -3.38 10.27
C ARG A 81 -0.80 -4.72 9.81
N MET A 82 -1.31 -5.83 10.33
CA MET A 82 -0.86 -7.17 9.97
C MET A 82 -1.13 -7.48 8.48
N GLN A 83 -2.32 -7.16 7.97
CA GLN A 83 -2.60 -7.35 6.55
C GLN A 83 -1.70 -6.49 5.66
N GLY A 84 -1.37 -5.26 6.08
CA GLY A 84 -0.41 -4.41 5.38
C GLY A 84 0.98 -5.03 5.36
N PHE A 85 1.45 -5.53 6.50
CA PHE A 85 2.73 -6.22 6.60
C PHE A 85 2.81 -7.45 5.69
N LEU A 86 1.78 -8.31 5.70
CA LEU A 86 1.74 -9.51 4.85
C LEU A 86 1.74 -9.17 3.35
N LEU A 87 1.01 -8.12 2.95
CA LEU A 87 1.02 -7.65 1.56
C LEU A 87 2.44 -7.27 1.14
N ARG A 88 3.13 -6.47 1.96
CA ARG A 88 4.48 -5.98 1.67
C ARG A 88 5.50 -7.13 1.59
N GLN A 89 5.44 -8.09 2.51
CA GLN A 89 6.27 -9.29 2.41
C GLN A 89 6.04 -10.08 1.11
N LYS A 90 4.80 -10.16 0.62
CA LYS A 90 4.51 -10.85 -0.65
C LYS A 90 5.01 -10.06 -1.86
N LEU A 91 4.99 -8.73 -1.80
CA LEU A 91 5.61 -7.87 -2.81
C LEU A 91 7.13 -8.05 -2.83
N ASP A 92 7.79 -8.02 -1.65
CA ASP A 92 9.23 -8.23 -1.53
C ASP A 92 9.65 -9.60 -2.08
N LEU A 93 8.90 -10.66 -1.78
CA LEU A 93 9.15 -12.00 -2.31
C LEU A 93 9.01 -12.07 -3.84
N LEU A 94 8.00 -11.39 -4.39
CA LEU A 94 7.78 -11.34 -5.84
C LEU A 94 8.90 -10.54 -6.52
N GLU A 95 9.29 -9.40 -5.97
CA GLU A 95 10.41 -8.59 -6.46
C GLU A 95 11.70 -9.42 -6.49
N HIS A 96 12.01 -10.10 -5.38
CA HIS A 96 13.19 -10.96 -5.28
C HIS A 96 13.21 -12.08 -6.33
N GLU A 97 12.08 -12.75 -6.55
CA GLU A 97 11.99 -13.81 -7.57
C GLU A 97 12.16 -13.26 -9.00
N LEU A 98 11.73 -12.03 -9.27
CA LEU A 98 11.93 -11.38 -10.57
C LEU A 98 13.40 -10.96 -10.81
N GLU A 99 14.18 -10.80 -9.74
CA GLU A 99 15.61 -10.50 -9.83
C GLU A 99 16.47 -11.73 -10.09
N HIS A 100 15.98 -12.94 -9.83
CA HIS A 100 16.72 -14.17 -10.12
C HIS A 100 17.00 -14.36 -11.62
N GLU A 101 18.21 -14.82 -11.95
CA GLU A 101 18.62 -15.11 -13.33
C GLU A 101 17.84 -16.30 -13.92
N ASN A 102 17.61 -17.34 -13.12
CA ASN A 102 16.83 -18.53 -13.48
C ASN A 102 15.45 -18.50 -12.79
N LYS A 103 14.52 -17.73 -13.38
CA LYS A 103 13.16 -17.56 -12.84
C LYS A 103 12.38 -18.86 -12.89
N ASP A 104 11.77 -19.26 -11.79
CA ASP A 104 10.81 -20.37 -11.79
C ASP A 104 9.39 -19.84 -12.10
N GLU A 105 8.93 -20.04 -13.34
CA GLU A 105 7.59 -19.63 -13.76
C GLU A 105 6.47 -20.21 -12.89
N LYS A 106 6.66 -21.42 -12.33
CA LYS A 106 5.66 -22.01 -11.42
C LYS A 106 5.65 -21.27 -10.09
N ALA A 107 6.83 -20.96 -9.55
CA ALA A 107 6.95 -20.16 -8.33
C ALA A 107 6.33 -18.77 -8.51
N LEU A 108 6.61 -18.09 -9.61
CA LEU A 108 6.02 -16.78 -9.94
C LEU A 108 4.49 -16.83 -9.99
N LYS A 109 3.90 -17.85 -10.64
CA LYS A 109 2.43 -18.01 -10.70
C LYS A 109 1.83 -18.23 -9.31
N VAL A 110 2.50 -18.98 -8.44
CA VAL A 110 2.06 -19.18 -7.05
C VAL A 110 2.13 -17.87 -6.27
N LEU A 111 3.25 -17.14 -6.36
CA LEU A 111 3.44 -15.85 -5.69
C LEU A 111 2.41 -14.81 -6.14
N VAL A 112 2.14 -14.71 -7.44
CA VAL A 112 1.10 -13.81 -7.99
C VAL A 112 -0.27 -14.13 -7.42
N LYS A 113 -0.65 -15.41 -7.36
CA LYS A 113 -1.93 -15.83 -6.78
C LYS A 113 -2.02 -15.44 -5.31
N GLU A 114 -1.00 -15.76 -4.52
CA GLU A 114 -0.96 -15.43 -3.09
C GLU A 114 -0.98 -13.91 -2.84
N LEU A 115 -0.33 -13.13 -3.70
CA LEU A 115 -0.32 -11.68 -3.65
C LEU A 115 -1.71 -11.11 -3.91
N ILE A 116 -2.44 -11.60 -4.93
CA ILE A 116 -3.82 -11.18 -5.23
C ILE A 116 -4.75 -11.47 -4.05
N ASP A 117 -4.65 -12.67 -3.47
CA ASP A 117 -5.46 -13.06 -2.31
C ASP A 117 -5.16 -12.19 -1.08
N THR A 118 -3.87 -11.89 -0.85
CA THR A 118 -3.43 -11.04 0.27
C THR A 118 -3.84 -9.59 0.08
N ASN A 119 -3.71 -9.04 -1.13
CA ASN A 119 -4.21 -7.70 -1.47
C ASN A 119 -5.74 -7.61 -1.26
N THR A 120 -6.49 -8.63 -1.65
CA THR A 120 -7.95 -8.65 -1.45
C THR A 120 -8.32 -8.61 0.03
N ARG A 121 -7.62 -9.39 0.88
CA ARG A 121 -7.80 -9.37 2.34
C ARG A 121 -7.42 -8.01 2.93
N TRP A 122 -6.30 -7.44 2.47
CA TRP A 122 -5.85 -6.11 2.88
C TRP A 122 -6.87 -5.03 2.55
N ILE A 123 -7.33 -4.91 1.30
CA ILE A 123 -8.37 -3.95 0.90
C ILE A 123 -9.63 -4.13 1.77
N THR A 124 -10.02 -5.38 2.03
CA THR A 124 -11.20 -5.69 2.85
C THR A 124 -11.04 -5.23 4.30
N ALA A 125 -9.85 -5.39 4.89
CA ALA A 125 -9.53 -4.92 6.25
C ALA A 125 -9.72 -3.41 6.42
N TYR A 126 -9.56 -2.64 5.34
CA TYR A 126 -9.78 -1.19 5.32
C TYR A 126 -11.20 -0.80 4.88
N ARG A 127 -12.02 -1.73 4.37
CA ARG A 127 -13.43 -1.50 4.00
C ARG A 127 -14.40 -1.68 5.15
N LYS A 128 -14.21 -2.68 5.99
CA LYS A 128 -15.06 -2.96 7.16
C LYS A 128 -14.28 -2.62 8.43
N PRO A 129 -14.83 -1.82 9.37
CA PRO A 129 -14.23 -1.76 10.70
C PRO A 129 -14.22 -3.18 11.28
N TYR A 130 -13.07 -3.64 11.75
CA TYR A 130 -12.98 -4.88 12.51
C TYR A 130 -13.86 -4.70 13.75
N GLN A 131 -15.02 -5.36 13.78
CA GLN A 131 -15.81 -5.46 15.01
C GLN A 131 -15.05 -6.41 15.92
N ALA A 132 -14.22 -5.85 16.80
CA ALA A 132 -13.71 -6.61 17.93
C ALA A 132 -14.94 -7.08 18.71
N GLY A 133 -15.24 -8.38 18.64
CA GLY A 133 -16.34 -8.95 19.41
C GLY A 133 -16.19 -8.52 20.87
N ASN A 134 -17.27 -7.96 21.43
CA ASN A 134 -17.41 -7.66 22.85
C ASN A 134 -16.86 -8.84 23.66
N ARG A 135 -15.66 -8.67 24.22
CA ARG A 135 -15.23 -9.47 25.35
C ARG A 135 -15.72 -8.74 26.58
N ASN A 136 -16.95 -9.07 26.96
CA ASN A 136 -17.46 -8.88 28.31
C ASN A 136 -16.69 -9.78 29.27
#